data_AF-A0A2D0J3D1-F1
#
_entry.id   AF-A0A2D0J3D1-F1
#
_cell.length_a   1.000
_cell.length_b   1.000
_cell.length_c   1.000
_cell.angle_alpha   90.00
_cell.angle_beta   90.00
_cell.angle_gamma   90.00
#
_symmetry.space_group_name_H-M   'P 1'
#
loop_
_entity.id
_entity.type
_entity.pdbx_description
1 polymer ?
#
loop_
_entity_poly.entity_id
_entity_poly.type
_entity_poly.pdbx_seq_one_letter_code
_entity_poly.pdbx_strand_id
1 'polypeptide(L)'
;MTSKKKYTYTGLSDSNSVQDVKALLSAYVPNSDMNIRVMHKPLGDKAPDELLRTDFHWQDSKIGPSGTLELSYHFLKTAPALIMSKFGIAGFSAFNEEQKEAAKLSLQSWSDVANIKFTEVSSRFDANITLGFFDYSETDDYAFATLPRGQKTMYSWYHAKDETFKTNDIDVNGYGRQTFVHEIGHTLGLEHPAEYDASDVVRPSYITVGEYFEDSRAYTVMSYFNEKYTGQDFKGNFSSAPLLNDISAIQALYGANTETRKGDTVYGFNSNTDRDFMTATDADSKLIFSVWDAGGEDTFDFSGFTQNQRINLNEGAFSDVGGLKGNVSIARGVVIENAIGGSGDDIIVGNSADNTLKGGAGNDVIYGGLGGDHLWGGAGKDTFVYLDGKESLKDNPDWIHDFVSGEDKIDLSQFNFGGKGDLKFVDSFSGKAGEVLLTYNESTDVTDMSISLGGELADNDFLVKIIGQPSPEADFIV
;
A
#
# COMPACT_ATOMS: atom_id res chain seq x y z
N MET A 1 12.30 -42.73 -4.93
CA MET A 1 11.29 -42.16 -5.85
C MET A 1 10.59 -41.04 -5.08
N THR A 2 11.17 -39.83 -5.12
CA THR A 2 10.72 -38.68 -5.95
C THR A 2 9.31 -38.24 -5.53
N SER A 3 9.15 -37.10 -4.84
CA SER A 3 9.29 -35.78 -5.46
C SER A 3 9.40 -34.69 -4.38
N LYS A 4 10.55 -34.02 -4.28
CA LYS A 4 10.64 -32.65 -3.77
C LYS A 4 10.49 -31.74 -4.99
N LYS A 5 9.34 -31.12 -5.18
CA LYS A 5 9.25 -29.96 -6.08
C LYS A 5 9.72 -28.74 -5.28
N LYS A 6 10.98 -28.37 -5.49
CA LYS A 6 11.42 -26.98 -5.32
C LYS A 6 10.82 -26.22 -6.50
N TYR A 7 9.92 -25.28 -6.24
CA TYR A 7 9.55 -24.28 -7.22
C TYR A 7 10.57 -23.14 -7.08
N THR A 8 11.60 -23.21 -7.91
CA THR A 8 12.42 -22.06 -8.28
C THR A 8 11.56 -21.19 -9.18
N TYR A 9 11.45 -19.88 -8.89
CA TYR A 9 11.01 -18.91 -9.89
C TYR A 9 11.93 -19.10 -11.10
N THR A 10 11.37 -19.66 -12.17
CA THR A 10 12.03 -19.68 -13.48
C THR A 10 11.95 -18.25 -14.00
N GLY A 11 13.11 -17.67 -14.30
CA GLY A 11 13.23 -16.30 -14.78
C GLY A 11 12.29 -16.01 -15.96
N LEU A 12 12.01 -14.72 -16.08
CA LEU A 12 11.33 -14.08 -17.21
C LEU A 12 11.79 -14.75 -18.51
N SER A 13 10.88 -15.46 -19.17
CA SER A 13 11.02 -15.79 -20.58
C SER A 13 10.01 -14.92 -21.33
N ASP A 14 10.40 -14.43 -22.50
CA ASP A 14 9.72 -13.52 -23.44
C ASP A 14 8.24 -13.85 -23.81
N SER A 15 7.56 -14.77 -23.10
CA SER A 15 6.12 -15.10 -23.26
C SER A 15 5.32 -15.10 -21.94
N ASN A 16 5.83 -14.53 -20.84
CA ASN A 16 5.14 -14.53 -19.54
C ASN A 16 4.71 -13.14 -19.03
N SER A 17 5.03 -12.05 -19.72
CA SER A 17 4.68 -10.66 -19.36
C SER A 17 3.19 -10.46 -19.04
N VAL A 18 2.28 -10.94 -19.90
CA VAL A 18 0.84 -10.93 -19.59
C VAL A 18 0.49 -11.72 -18.31
N GLN A 19 1.15 -12.85 -18.07
CA GLN A 19 0.90 -13.65 -16.86
C GLN A 19 1.41 -12.93 -15.62
N ASP A 20 2.56 -12.26 -15.72
CA ASP A 20 3.15 -11.48 -14.64
C ASP A 20 2.29 -10.28 -14.27
N VAL A 21 1.78 -9.53 -15.26
CA VAL A 21 0.79 -8.46 -15.08
C VAL A 21 -0.48 -8.99 -14.40
N LYS A 22 -1.07 -10.08 -14.91
CA LYS A 22 -2.28 -10.69 -14.33
C LYS A 22 -2.06 -11.25 -12.92
N ALA A 23 -0.87 -11.77 -12.64
CA ALA A 23 -0.49 -12.25 -11.32
C ALA A 23 -0.32 -11.09 -10.33
N LEU A 24 0.15 -9.92 -10.77
CA LEU A 24 0.22 -8.72 -9.94
C LEU A 24 -1.16 -8.08 -9.71
N LEU A 25 -1.99 -7.98 -10.74
CA LEU A 25 -3.37 -7.50 -10.63
C LEU A 25 -4.23 -8.32 -9.68
N SER A 26 -3.91 -9.60 -9.51
CA SER A 26 -4.61 -10.50 -8.57
C SER A 26 -3.82 -10.81 -7.30
N ALA A 27 -2.63 -10.22 -7.12
CA ALA A 27 -1.77 -10.49 -5.96
C ALA A 27 -2.46 -10.10 -4.66
N TYR A 28 -2.31 -10.93 -3.61
CA TYR A 28 -2.90 -10.70 -2.29
C TYR A 28 -4.44 -10.63 -2.26
N VAL A 29 -5.13 -10.93 -3.37
CA VAL A 29 -6.58 -11.03 -3.43
C VAL A 29 -6.99 -12.47 -3.07
N PRO A 30 -7.73 -12.69 -1.97
CA PRO A 30 -8.10 -14.03 -1.52
C PRO A 30 -8.89 -14.80 -2.56
N ASN A 31 -8.48 -16.04 -2.83
CA ASN A 31 -9.03 -16.95 -3.86
C ASN A 31 -8.74 -16.55 -5.31
N SER A 32 -7.99 -15.47 -5.55
CA SER A 32 -7.50 -15.08 -6.88
C SER A 32 -5.99 -15.25 -7.00
N ASP A 33 -5.23 -14.91 -5.95
CA ASP A 33 -3.81 -15.23 -5.88
C ASP A 33 -3.57 -16.71 -5.53
N MET A 34 -2.95 -17.46 -6.44
CA MET A 34 -2.63 -18.88 -6.22
C MET A 34 -1.45 -19.11 -5.26
N ASN A 35 -0.69 -18.06 -4.92
CA ASN A 35 0.49 -18.14 -4.07
C ASN A 35 0.20 -17.91 -2.58
N ILE A 36 -1.00 -17.44 -2.25
CA ILE A 36 -1.41 -17.22 -0.85
C ILE A 36 -2.34 -18.31 -0.37
N ARG A 37 -2.26 -18.63 0.92
CA ARG A 37 -3.13 -19.62 1.56
C ARG A 37 -4.26 -18.94 2.30
N VAL A 38 -5.48 -19.10 1.80
CA VAL A 38 -6.70 -18.60 2.45
C VAL A 38 -7.14 -19.60 3.53
N MET A 39 -6.87 -19.30 4.80
CA MET A 39 -7.26 -20.17 5.94
C MET A 39 -8.61 -19.79 6.55
N HIS A 40 -8.96 -18.50 6.50
CA HIS A 40 -10.22 -17.97 6.98
C HIS A 40 -11.00 -17.33 5.85
N LYS A 41 -12.31 -17.15 6.04
CA LYS A 41 -13.16 -16.51 5.04
C LYS A 41 -12.70 -15.05 4.85
N PRO A 42 -12.49 -14.58 3.61
CA PRO A 42 -12.17 -13.18 3.37
C PRO A 42 -13.40 -12.29 3.53
N LEU A 43 -13.18 -11.10 4.07
CA LEU A 43 -14.20 -10.04 4.15
C LEU A 43 -13.98 -8.93 3.12
N GLY A 44 -12.78 -8.84 2.52
CA GLY A 44 -12.45 -7.80 1.55
C GLY A 44 -12.70 -6.41 2.12
N ASP A 45 -13.47 -5.59 1.40
CA ASP A 45 -13.78 -4.21 1.82
C ASP A 45 -14.66 -4.10 3.06
N LYS A 46 -15.19 -5.21 3.58
CA LYS A 46 -15.92 -5.25 4.85
C LYS A 46 -15.02 -5.57 6.06
N ALA A 47 -13.76 -5.95 5.83
CA ALA A 47 -12.82 -6.20 6.92
C ALA A 47 -12.64 -5.01 7.90
N PRO A 48 -12.69 -3.73 7.46
CA PRO A 48 -12.65 -2.60 8.37
C PRO A 48 -13.82 -2.53 9.37
N ASP A 49 -15.00 -3.07 9.01
CA ASP A 49 -16.19 -3.03 9.87
C ASP A 49 -15.97 -3.80 11.18
N GLU A 50 -15.16 -4.86 11.16
CA GLU A 50 -14.86 -5.68 12.33
C GLU A 50 -14.01 -4.93 13.38
N LEU A 51 -13.24 -3.93 12.95
CA LEU A 51 -12.51 -3.03 13.86
C LEU A 51 -13.44 -2.07 14.61
N LEU A 52 -14.70 -1.96 14.17
CA LEU A 52 -15.70 -1.01 14.66
C LEU A 52 -16.94 -1.70 15.26
N ARG A 53 -16.89 -3.01 15.50
CA ARG A 53 -18.05 -3.86 15.84
C ARG A 53 -18.86 -3.39 17.05
N THR A 54 -18.25 -2.69 18.01
CA THR A 54 -18.93 -2.14 19.19
C THR A 54 -19.35 -0.68 19.07
N ASP A 55 -19.03 0.00 17.97
CA ASP A 55 -19.35 1.41 17.71
C ASP A 55 -18.84 2.36 18.82
N PHE A 56 -17.67 2.08 19.39
CA PHE A 56 -17.05 2.97 20.36
C PHE A 56 -16.30 4.09 19.65
N HIS A 57 -16.74 5.33 19.88
CA HIS A 57 -16.11 6.52 19.33
C HIS A 57 -16.18 7.70 20.29
N TRP A 58 -15.36 8.72 20.04
CA TRP A 58 -15.44 9.98 20.77
C TRP A 58 -16.77 10.69 20.48
N GLN A 59 -17.38 11.26 21.52
CA GLN A 59 -18.67 11.96 21.40
C GLN A 59 -18.58 13.19 20.49
N ASP A 60 -19.66 13.49 19.78
CA ASP A 60 -19.81 14.65 18.89
C ASP A 60 -19.44 16.00 19.54
N SER A 61 -19.54 16.10 20.86
CA SER A 61 -19.08 17.29 21.61
C SER A 61 -17.58 17.58 21.47
N LYS A 62 -16.80 16.62 20.97
CA LYS A 62 -15.37 16.75 20.64
C LYS A 62 -15.13 17.12 19.18
N ILE A 63 -16.16 17.11 18.34
CA ILE A 63 -16.07 17.53 16.95
C ILE A 63 -16.21 19.04 16.92
N GLY A 64 -15.15 19.71 16.47
CA GLY A 64 -15.12 21.17 16.30
C GLY A 64 -16.04 21.63 15.16
N PRO A 65 -16.24 22.95 15.00
CA PRO A 65 -17.11 23.50 13.96
C PRO A 65 -16.72 23.13 12.52
N SER A 66 -15.47 22.73 12.30
CA SER A 66 -14.96 22.27 11.00
C SER A 66 -15.31 20.80 10.69
N GLY A 67 -15.93 20.07 11.61
CA GLY A 67 -16.11 18.61 11.50
C GLY A 67 -14.88 17.80 11.95
N THR A 68 -13.83 18.47 12.42
CA THR A 68 -12.61 17.81 12.92
C THR A 68 -12.76 17.40 14.38
N LEU A 69 -12.40 16.16 14.71
CA LEU A 69 -12.29 15.68 16.09
C LEU A 69 -11.09 16.34 16.79
N GLU A 70 -11.31 17.10 17.84
CA GLU A 70 -10.26 17.82 18.59
C GLU A 70 -9.93 17.11 19.91
N LEU A 71 -8.75 16.50 19.99
CA LEU A 71 -8.28 15.76 21.17
C LEU A 71 -7.02 16.37 21.76
N SER A 72 -7.04 16.62 23.06
CA SER A 72 -5.83 16.96 23.81
C SER A 72 -5.11 15.70 24.30
N TYR A 73 -3.78 15.71 24.35
CA TYR A 73 -3.00 14.60 24.91
C TYR A 73 -1.91 15.06 25.88
N HIS A 74 -1.49 14.16 26.76
CA HIS A 74 -0.44 14.45 27.76
C HIS A 74 0.41 13.22 28.08
N PHE A 75 1.72 13.37 28.01
CA PHE A 75 2.68 12.41 28.57
C PHE A 75 2.76 12.57 30.08
N LEU A 76 2.38 11.53 30.82
CA LEU A 76 2.41 11.54 32.28
C LEU A 76 3.84 11.81 32.79
N LYS A 77 3.97 12.75 33.73
CA LYS A 77 5.25 13.12 34.37
C LYS A 77 5.45 12.50 35.75
N THR A 78 4.36 12.11 36.40
CA THR A 78 4.34 11.56 37.76
C THR A 78 3.27 10.49 37.86
N ALA A 79 3.52 9.46 38.67
CA ALA A 79 2.63 8.33 38.87
C ALA A 79 1.20 8.78 39.29
N PRO A 80 0.16 8.48 38.48
CA PRO A 80 -1.22 8.65 38.91
C PRO A 80 -1.66 7.43 39.74
N ALA A 81 -1.17 7.32 40.98
CA ALA A 81 -1.27 6.09 41.81
C ALA A 81 -2.68 5.46 41.88
N LEU A 82 -3.74 6.25 42.04
CA LEU A 82 -5.12 5.74 42.08
C LEU A 82 -5.57 5.15 40.74
N ILE A 83 -5.11 5.71 39.62
CA ILE A 83 -5.42 5.23 38.27
C ILE A 83 -4.65 3.94 38.02
N MET A 84 -3.36 3.93 38.34
CA MET A 84 -2.52 2.74 38.20
C MET A 84 -3.06 1.56 39.01
N SER A 85 -3.42 1.77 40.29
CA SER A 85 -4.03 0.74 41.13
C SER A 85 -5.37 0.24 40.59
N LYS A 86 -6.16 1.09 39.94
CA LYS A 86 -7.44 0.67 39.31
C LYS A 86 -7.21 -0.28 38.13
N PHE A 87 -6.09 -0.15 37.44
CA PHE A 87 -5.70 -1.02 36.33
C PHE A 87 -4.81 -2.19 36.77
N GLY A 88 -4.58 -2.40 38.08
CA GLY A 88 -3.70 -3.48 38.54
C GLY A 88 -2.23 -3.31 38.13
N ILE A 89 -1.80 -2.07 37.85
CA ILE A 89 -0.42 -1.77 37.45
C ILE A 89 0.34 -0.99 38.52
N ALA A 90 1.66 -1.16 38.57
CA ALA A 90 2.55 -0.49 39.53
C ALA A 90 3.94 -0.22 38.93
N GLY A 91 4.72 0.62 39.61
CA GLY A 91 6.00 1.15 39.12
C GLY A 91 5.76 2.11 37.95
N PHE A 92 6.29 3.32 38.00
CA PHE A 92 6.00 4.35 37.00
C PHE A 92 7.30 4.88 36.42
N SER A 93 7.33 4.93 35.09
CA SER A 93 8.37 5.63 34.34
C SER A 93 7.70 6.68 33.44
N ALA A 94 8.29 7.88 33.39
CA ALA A 94 7.87 8.88 32.42
C ALA A 94 8.49 8.56 31.05
N PHE A 95 7.81 8.97 29.98
CA PHE A 95 8.39 8.92 28.64
C PHE A 95 9.68 9.75 28.59
N ASN A 96 10.74 9.19 28.00
CA ASN A 96 11.92 9.95 27.60
C ASN A 96 11.61 10.81 26.34
N GLU A 97 12.53 11.67 25.91
CA GLU A 97 12.26 12.56 24.76
C GLU A 97 12.10 11.79 23.43
N GLU A 98 12.91 10.78 23.17
CA GLU A 98 12.82 9.95 21.95
C GLU A 98 11.47 9.22 21.87
N GLN A 99 11.00 8.65 22.98
CA GLN A 99 9.69 8.01 23.08
C GLN A 99 8.55 9.01 22.86
N LYS A 100 8.70 10.25 23.33
CA LYS A 100 7.70 11.31 23.06
C LYS A 100 7.67 11.65 21.58
N GLU A 101 8.82 11.76 20.95
CA GLU A 101 8.92 12.04 19.51
C GLU A 101 8.29 10.91 18.70
N ALA A 102 8.64 9.65 18.97
CA ALA A 102 8.02 8.48 18.33
C ALA A 102 6.50 8.44 18.53
N ALA A 103 6.01 8.67 19.75
CA ALA A 103 4.57 8.71 20.03
C ALA A 103 3.85 9.89 19.35
N LYS A 104 4.51 11.05 19.20
CA LYS A 104 3.99 12.19 18.44
C LYS A 104 3.87 11.86 16.96
N LEU A 105 4.85 11.18 16.38
CA LEU A 105 4.76 10.70 14.99
C LEU A 105 3.64 9.67 14.82
N SER A 106 3.42 8.77 15.80
CA SER A 106 2.26 7.86 15.80
C SER A 106 0.93 8.60 15.85
N LEU A 107 0.78 9.62 16.71
CA LEU A 107 -0.40 10.49 16.73
C LEU A 107 -0.58 11.21 15.38
N GLN A 108 0.50 11.73 14.81
CA GLN A 108 0.50 12.42 13.51
C GLN A 108 0.00 11.50 12.40
N SER A 109 0.44 10.24 12.37
CA SER A 109 0.03 9.27 11.36
C SER A 109 -1.49 8.99 11.36
N TRP A 110 -2.16 9.04 12.53
CA TRP A 110 -3.62 8.97 12.61
C TRP A 110 -4.31 10.25 12.13
N SER A 111 -3.77 11.43 12.47
CA SER A 111 -4.32 12.71 11.98
C SER A 111 -4.11 12.93 10.49
N ASP A 112 -3.11 12.28 9.90
CA ASP A 112 -2.89 12.34 8.46
C ASP A 112 -4.04 11.70 7.68
N VAL A 113 -4.64 10.63 8.20
CA VAL A 113 -5.59 9.81 7.43
C VAL A 113 -7.07 10.11 7.74
N ALA A 114 -7.37 10.71 8.89
CA ALA A 114 -8.73 11.08 9.30
C ALA A 114 -8.80 12.49 9.90
N ASN A 115 -10.00 13.08 9.96
CA ASN A 115 -10.20 14.44 10.48
C ASN A 115 -10.04 14.51 12.01
N ILE A 116 -8.80 14.34 12.48
CA ILE A 116 -8.44 14.33 13.89
C ILE A 116 -7.32 15.34 14.11
N LYS A 117 -7.43 16.14 15.16
CA LYS A 117 -6.41 17.09 15.57
C LYS A 117 -5.96 16.80 16.99
N PHE A 118 -4.67 16.50 17.15
CA PHE A 118 -4.04 16.29 18.44
C PHE A 118 -3.35 17.55 18.95
N THR A 119 -3.59 17.92 20.21
CA THR A 119 -2.91 19.06 20.86
C THR A 119 -2.29 18.65 22.18
N GLU A 120 -0.97 18.80 22.33
CA GLU A 120 -0.30 18.52 23.60
C GLU A 120 -0.72 19.55 24.66
N VAL A 121 -1.09 19.09 25.85
CA VAL A 121 -1.43 19.95 26.99
C VAL A 121 -0.48 19.75 28.17
N SER A 122 -0.31 20.79 28.98
CA SER A 122 0.66 20.78 30.09
C SER A 122 0.23 19.96 31.30
N SER A 123 -1.08 19.64 31.42
CA SER A 123 -1.69 19.00 32.57
C SER A 123 -2.56 17.83 32.15
N ARG A 124 -2.38 16.68 32.82
CA ARG A 124 -3.21 15.47 32.62
C ARG A 124 -4.71 15.69 32.86
N PHE A 125 -5.10 16.71 33.61
CA PHE A 125 -6.52 16.98 33.89
C PHE A 125 -7.25 17.63 32.72
N ASP A 126 -6.48 18.22 31.79
CA ASP A 126 -6.97 18.85 30.58
C ASP A 126 -6.87 17.91 29.37
N ALA A 127 -6.24 16.74 29.54
CA ALA A 127 -5.98 15.78 28.49
C ALA A 127 -7.19 14.84 28.23
N ASN A 128 -7.46 14.59 26.95
CA ASN A 128 -8.37 13.55 26.49
C ASN A 128 -7.64 12.21 26.43
N ILE A 129 -6.37 12.17 26.03
CA ILE A 129 -5.55 10.95 26.03
C ILE A 129 -4.35 11.16 26.95
N THR A 130 -4.04 10.18 27.79
CA THR A 130 -2.82 10.17 28.59
C THR A 130 -1.97 8.95 28.26
N LEU A 131 -0.66 9.18 28.15
CA LEU A 131 0.34 8.15 27.84
C LEU A 131 1.31 8.00 29.00
N GLY A 132 1.64 6.78 29.39
CA GLY A 132 2.61 6.51 30.46
C GLY A 132 3.17 5.10 30.45
N PHE A 133 4.29 4.90 31.16
CA PHE A 133 4.87 3.57 31.34
C PHE A 133 4.61 3.02 32.75
N PHE A 134 4.43 1.70 32.82
CA PHE A 134 4.38 0.95 34.07
C PHE A 134 5.49 -0.11 34.14
N ASP A 135 5.88 -0.55 35.34
CA ASP A 135 6.93 -1.57 35.52
C ASP A 135 6.39 -2.95 35.92
N TYR A 136 5.12 -3.03 36.31
CA TYR A 136 4.45 -4.25 36.76
C TYR A 136 2.96 -4.22 36.41
N SER A 137 2.41 -5.35 35.94
CA SER A 137 0.98 -5.62 35.79
C SER A 137 0.60 -6.93 36.48
N GLU A 138 -0.57 -6.96 37.13
CA GLU A 138 -1.16 -8.17 37.72
C GLU A 138 -1.53 -9.24 36.66
N THR A 139 -1.77 -8.83 35.41
CA THR A 139 -2.16 -9.68 34.29
C THR A 139 -1.03 -9.89 33.27
N ASP A 140 0.19 -9.44 33.59
CA ASP A 140 1.38 -9.55 32.73
C ASP A 140 1.23 -8.84 31.37
N ASP A 141 0.51 -7.71 31.35
CA ASP A 141 0.26 -6.96 30.12
C ASP A 141 1.56 -6.40 29.52
N TYR A 142 1.65 -6.44 28.19
CA TYR A 142 2.72 -5.82 27.40
C TYR A 142 2.47 -4.31 27.20
N ALA A 143 1.27 -3.96 26.77
CA ALA A 143 0.72 -2.62 26.66
C ALA A 143 -0.81 -2.76 26.66
N PHE A 144 -1.51 -1.67 26.99
CA PHE A 144 -2.97 -1.63 26.84
C PHE A 144 -3.49 -0.20 26.75
N ALA A 145 -4.68 -0.07 26.21
CA ALA A 145 -5.41 1.18 26.14
C ALA A 145 -6.90 1.01 26.42
N THR A 146 -7.55 2.12 26.76
CA THR A 146 -9.00 2.15 26.96
C THR A 146 -9.71 2.68 25.72
N LEU A 147 -10.80 2.00 25.31
CA LEU A 147 -11.71 2.47 24.26
C LEU A 147 -12.58 3.65 24.75
N PRO A 148 -12.99 4.57 23.84
CA PRO A 148 -13.85 5.72 24.16
C PRO A 148 -15.31 5.29 24.38
N ARG A 149 -15.65 4.89 25.61
CA ARG A 149 -17.01 4.46 26.02
C ARG A 149 -17.78 5.56 26.76
N GLY A 150 -17.53 6.82 26.40
CA GLY A 150 -18.11 8.00 27.05
C GLY A 150 -17.34 8.55 28.26
N GLN A 151 -16.18 7.98 28.61
CA GLN A 151 -15.28 8.57 29.60
C GLN A 151 -14.63 9.86 29.08
N LYS A 152 -14.25 10.77 29.98
CA LYS A 152 -13.58 12.03 29.62
C LYS A 152 -12.12 11.84 29.16
N THR A 153 -11.45 10.84 29.71
CA THR A 153 -10.03 10.59 29.52
C THR A 153 -9.79 9.12 29.23
N MET A 154 -9.07 8.87 28.14
CA MET A 154 -8.57 7.57 27.71
C MET A 154 -7.11 7.43 28.11
N TYR A 155 -6.71 6.21 28.43
CA TYR A 155 -5.38 5.88 28.92
C TYR A 155 -4.71 4.94 27.93
N SER A 156 -3.42 5.15 27.71
CA SER A 156 -2.55 4.22 27.02
C SER A 156 -1.30 3.99 27.88
N TRP A 157 -1.03 2.72 28.15
CA TRP A 157 -0.03 2.26 29.10
C TRP A 157 0.91 1.25 28.44
N TYR A 158 2.20 1.37 28.73
CA TYR A 158 3.25 0.55 28.11
C TYR A 158 4.16 -0.04 29.18
N HIS A 159 4.56 -1.30 29.05
CA HIS A 159 5.39 -1.98 30.04
C HIS A 159 6.87 -1.62 29.87
N ALA A 160 7.41 -0.78 30.75
CA ALA A 160 8.79 -0.27 30.68
C ALA A 160 9.88 -1.34 30.85
N LYS A 161 9.52 -2.51 31.35
CA LYS A 161 10.44 -3.64 31.57
C LYS A 161 10.38 -4.70 30.47
N ASP A 162 9.46 -4.56 29.51
CA ASP A 162 9.52 -5.38 28.31
C ASP A 162 10.80 -5.07 27.51
N GLU A 163 11.35 -6.08 26.84
CA GLU A 163 12.61 -5.93 26.09
C GLU A 163 12.51 -4.87 24.99
N THR A 164 11.34 -4.71 24.37
CA THR A 164 11.06 -3.71 23.32
C THR A 164 11.35 -2.30 23.83
N PHE A 165 10.83 -1.95 25.01
CA PHE A 165 10.98 -0.62 25.58
C PHE A 165 12.26 -0.44 26.39
N LYS A 166 12.86 -1.53 26.89
CA LYS A 166 14.21 -1.51 27.50
C LYS A 166 15.30 -1.23 26.48
N THR A 167 15.18 -1.81 25.29
CA THR A 167 16.14 -1.62 24.19
C THR A 167 15.82 -0.42 23.31
N ASN A 168 14.68 0.24 23.57
CA ASN A 168 14.22 1.42 22.85
C ASN A 168 14.00 1.14 21.36
N ASP A 169 13.39 0.00 21.04
CA ASP A 169 12.96 -0.40 19.69
C ASP A 169 11.73 0.41 19.22
N ILE A 170 11.90 1.73 19.13
CA ILE A 170 10.86 2.72 18.83
C ILE A 170 11.13 3.52 17.54
N ASP A 171 12.19 3.15 16.83
CA ASP A 171 12.52 3.71 15.52
C ASP A 171 11.50 3.29 14.47
N VAL A 172 11.57 3.89 13.28
CA VAL A 172 10.79 3.43 12.13
C VAL A 172 11.03 1.93 11.92
N ASN A 173 9.94 1.20 11.72
CA ASN A 173 9.86 -0.26 11.63
C ASN A 173 10.03 -1.06 12.92
N GLY A 174 10.30 -0.41 14.06
CA GLY A 174 10.41 -1.05 15.37
C GLY A 174 9.06 -1.47 15.95
N TYR A 175 9.06 -2.52 16.79
CA TYR A 175 7.82 -3.03 17.37
C TYR A 175 7.22 -2.07 18.41
N GLY A 176 8.06 -1.32 19.12
CA GLY A 176 7.62 -0.29 20.07
C GLY A 176 6.91 0.85 19.35
N ARG A 177 7.37 1.25 18.15
CA ARG A 177 6.69 2.25 17.31
C ARG A 177 5.33 1.76 16.86
N GLN A 178 5.20 0.52 16.38
CA GLN A 178 3.91 -0.08 16.04
C GLN A 178 2.98 -0.13 17.26
N THR A 179 3.51 -0.46 18.44
CA THR A 179 2.75 -0.51 19.70
C THR A 179 2.14 0.85 20.03
N PHE A 180 2.88 1.95 19.83
CA PHE A 180 2.30 3.29 20.00
C PHE A 180 1.13 3.53 19.05
N VAL A 181 1.27 3.21 17.76
CA VAL A 181 0.17 3.36 16.78
C VAL A 181 -1.05 2.54 17.17
N HIS A 182 -0.84 1.28 17.55
CA HIS A 182 -1.86 0.32 17.96
C HIS A 182 -2.66 0.83 19.17
N GLU A 183 -1.99 1.17 20.26
CA GLU A 183 -2.66 1.62 21.48
C GLU A 183 -3.38 2.96 21.27
N ILE A 184 -2.82 3.85 20.44
CA ILE A 184 -3.52 5.08 20.04
C ILE A 184 -4.80 4.73 19.26
N GLY A 185 -4.78 3.75 18.36
CA GLY A 185 -5.95 3.25 17.64
C GLY A 185 -7.09 2.83 18.59
N HIS A 186 -6.76 2.11 19.66
CA HIS A 186 -7.72 1.81 20.74
C HIS A 186 -8.29 3.07 21.40
N THR A 187 -7.45 4.05 21.73
CA THR A 187 -7.96 5.32 22.32
C THR A 187 -8.87 6.11 21.36
N LEU A 188 -8.81 5.82 20.07
CA LEU A 188 -9.65 6.42 19.03
C LEU A 188 -10.91 5.61 18.73
N GLY A 189 -11.01 4.36 19.16
CA GLY A 189 -12.22 3.54 18.96
C GLY A 189 -12.02 2.23 18.22
N LEU A 190 -10.83 1.97 17.67
CA LEU A 190 -10.56 0.74 16.93
C LEU A 190 -10.37 -0.43 17.90
N GLU A 191 -10.98 -1.56 17.61
CA GLU A 191 -10.78 -2.81 18.32
C GLU A 191 -9.77 -3.70 17.59
N HIS A 192 -9.29 -4.77 18.24
CA HIS A 192 -8.64 -5.86 17.50
C HIS A 192 -9.61 -6.42 16.46
N PRO A 193 -9.14 -6.96 15.33
CA PRO A 193 -9.96 -7.65 14.32
C PRO A 193 -11.03 -8.61 14.83
N ALA A 194 -10.76 -9.36 15.90
CA ALA A 194 -11.72 -10.29 16.49
C ALA A 194 -11.67 -10.25 18.02
N GLU A 195 -12.52 -11.06 18.68
CA GLU A 195 -12.52 -11.19 20.14
C GLU A 195 -11.34 -12.05 20.63
N TYR A 196 -10.17 -11.41 20.78
CA TYR A 196 -9.01 -11.97 21.44
C TYR A 196 -8.22 -10.89 22.20
N ASP A 197 -7.53 -11.32 23.27
CA ASP A 197 -6.73 -10.45 24.13
C ASP A 197 -5.38 -11.13 24.48
N ALA A 198 -4.33 -10.34 24.70
CA ALA A 198 -3.03 -10.85 25.16
C ALA A 198 -3.13 -11.53 26.54
N SER A 199 -4.10 -11.12 27.36
CA SER A 199 -4.38 -11.66 28.70
C SER A 199 -5.18 -12.97 28.69
N ASP A 200 -5.57 -13.47 27.52
CA ASP A 200 -6.29 -14.74 27.39
C ASP A 200 -5.46 -15.94 27.88
N VAL A 201 -6.11 -16.88 28.58
CA VAL A 201 -5.48 -18.07 29.17
C VAL A 201 -4.71 -18.90 28.13
N VAL A 202 -5.20 -18.90 26.89
CA VAL A 202 -4.52 -19.52 25.75
C VAL A 202 -4.08 -18.40 24.83
N ARG A 203 -2.76 -18.29 24.62
CA ARG A 203 -2.20 -17.27 23.74
C ARG A 203 -2.88 -17.33 22.36
N PRO A 204 -3.49 -16.22 21.90
CA PRO A 204 -4.13 -16.14 20.60
C PRO A 204 -3.21 -16.59 19.47
N SER A 205 -3.74 -17.38 18.54
CA SER A 205 -3.08 -17.69 17.28
C SER A 205 -4.05 -17.47 16.13
N TYR A 206 -3.53 -17.02 14.98
CA TYR A 206 -4.34 -16.78 13.79
C TYR A 206 -5.18 -18.01 13.43
N ILE A 207 -4.61 -19.21 13.53
CA ILE A 207 -5.28 -20.47 13.17
C ILE A 207 -6.50 -20.75 14.07
N THR A 208 -6.44 -20.36 15.34
CA THR A 208 -7.42 -20.77 16.35
C THR A 208 -8.47 -19.70 16.64
N VAL A 209 -8.10 -18.42 16.59
CA VAL A 209 -8.96 -17.30 16.99
C VAL A 209 -9.07 -16.19 15.95
N GLY A 210 -8.27 -16.21 14.88
CA GLY A 210 -8.53 -15.32 13.75
C GLY A 210 -9.87 -15.70 13.11
N GLU A 211 -10.73 -14.72 12.84
CA GLU A 211 -12.09 -14.97 12.32
C GLU A 211 -12.19 -14.77 10.80
N TYR A 212 -11.34 -13.91 10.23
CA TYR A 212 -11.33 -13.59 8.80
C TYR A 212 -9.92 -13.47 8.25
N PHE A 213 -9.80 -13.54 6.92
CA PHE A 213 -8.51 -13.61 6.23
C PHE A 213 -7.62 -12.41 6.51
N GLU A 214 -8.19 -11.21 6.44
CA GLU A 214 -7.46 -9.94 6.53
C GLU A 214 -7.01 -9.59 7.97
N ASP A 215 -7.29 -10.43 8.97
CA ASP A 215 -6.77 -10.30 10.34
C ASP A 215 -5.27 -10.65 10.40
N SER A 216 -4.46 -9.70 9.93
CA SER A 216 -3.01 -9.77 10.00
C SER A 216 -2.40 -8.37 9.97
N ARG A 217 -1.17 -8.27 10.45
CA ARG A 217 -0.34 -7.06 10.41
C ARG A 217 0.03 -6.61 9.00
N ALA A 218 -0.44 -7.29 7.96
CA ALA A 218 -0.39 -6.79 6.58
C ALA A 218 -1.50 -5.76 6.29
N TYR A 219 -2.66 -5.89 6.92
CA TYR A 219 -3.84 -5.08 6.63
C TYR A 219 -4.19 -4.10 7.75
N THR A 220 -3.87 -4.43 9.00
CA THR A 220 -4.20 -3.61 10.17
C THR A 220 -3.16 -3.75 11.27
N VAL A 221 -2.71 -2.62 11.82
CA VAL A 221 -1.83 -2.59 13.00
C VAL A 221 -2.55 -3.07 14.25
N MET A 222 -3.89 -3.16 14.23
CA MET A 222 -4.71 -3.68 15.33
C MET A 222 -4.64 -5.22 15.44
N SER A 223 -4.07 -5.91 14.45
CA SER A 223 -3.92 -7.37 14.50
C SER A 223 -2.71 -7.83 15.34
N TYR A 224 -2.85 -8.98 15.99
CA TYR A 224 -1.74 -9.67 16.65
C TYR A 224 -0.97 -10.60 15.71
N PHE A 225 -1.50 -10.86 14.52
CA PHE A 225 -1.03 -11.95 13.68
C PHE A 225 -0.05 -11.48 12.60
N ASN A 226 0.96 -12.30 12.38
CA ASN A 226 2.03 -12.01 11.43
C ASN A 226 1.50 -11.90 9.99
N GLU A 227 2.07 -10.98 9.22
CA GLU A 227 1.74 -10.70 7.82
C GLU A 227 1.85 -11.94 6.90
N LYS A 228 2.67 -12.93 7.27
CA LYS A 228 2.84 -14.17 6.47
C LYS A 228 1.60 -15.04 6.41
N TYR A 229 0.65 -14.86 7.33
CA TYR A 229 -0.60 -15.60 7.28
C TYR A 229 -1.46 -15.25 6.06
N THR A 230 -1.21 -14.08 5.46
CA THR A 230 -1.94 -13.54 4.31
C THR A 230 -1.08 -13.43 3.05
N GLY A 231 0.19 -13.82 3.12
CA GLY A 231 1.10 -13.96 1.97
C GLY A 231 2.22 -12.92 1.88
N GLN A 232 2.15 -11.88 2.71
CA GLN A 232 3.15 -10.82 2.82
C GLN A 232 4.41 -11.31 3.59
N ASP A 233 5.51 -10.55 3.51
CA ASP A 233 6.74 -10.82 4.27
C ASP A 233 7.50 -9.51 4.49
N PHE A 234 7.45 -9.00 5.72
CA PHE A 234 8.09 -7.75 6.10
C PHE A 234 9.51 -7.96 6.62
N LYS A 235 10.03 -9.19 6.53
CA LYS A 235 11.38 -9.57 7.01
C LYS A 235 11.59 -9.27 8.51
N GLY A 236 10.51 -9.31 9.30
CA GLY A 236 10.55 -9.06 10.75
C GLY A 236 10.41 -7.60 11.16
N ASN A 237 10.15 -6.70 10.22
CA ASN A 237 9.85 -5.29 10.46
C ASN A 237 8.34 -5.08 10.68
N PHE A 238 7.96 -3.92 11.25
CA PHE A 238 6.58 -3.62 11.64
C PHE A 238 6.11 -2.28 11.06
N SER A 239 4.85 -2.17 10.63
CA SER A 239 4.30 -0.87 10.19
C SER A 239 4.35 0.16 11.31
N SER A 240 4.79 1.39 10.97
CA SER A 240 4.91 2.53 11.89
C SER A 240 3.74 3.53 11.77
N ALA A 241 2.72 3.19 10.99
CA ALA A 241 1.53 4.00 10.71
C ALA A 241 0.30 3.10 10.44
N PRO A 242 -0.93 3.67 10.43
CA PRO A 242 -2.14 2.96 10.02
C PRO A 242 -1.98 2.27 8.65
N LEU A 243 -2.44 1.03 8.55
CA LEU A 243 -2.47 0.22 7.33
C LEU A 243 -3.85 0.30 6.64
N LEU A 244 -3.99 -0.39 5.51
CA LEU A 244 -5.14 -0.31 4.61
C LEU A 244 -6.51 -0.36 5.31
N ASN A 245 -6.72 -1.31 6.22
CA ASN A 245 -8.00 -1.45 6.92
C ASN A 245 -8.13 -0.51 8.12
N ASP A 246 -7.02 -0.09 8.73
CA ASP A 246 -7.02 0.93 9.77
C ASP A 246 -7.50 2.27 9.23
N ILE A 247 -7.01 2.64 8.04
CA ILE A 247 -7.38 3.88 7.35
C ILE A 247 -8.88 3.89 7.06
N SER A 248 -9.42 2.84 6.43
CA SER A 248 -10.86 2.77 6.15
C SER A 248 -11.71 2.82 7.43
N ALA A 249 -11.29 2.11 8.50
CA ALA A 249 -12.05 2.09 9.75
C ALA A 249 -12.04 3.46 10.46
N ILE A 250 -10.88 4.11 10.58
CA ILE A 250 -10.81 5.41 11.27
C ILE A 250 -11.51 6.52 10.48
N GLN A 251 -11.51 6.43 9.15
CA GLN A 251 -12.27 7.34 8.29
C GLN A 251 -13.78 7.11 8.38
N ALA A 252 -14.24 5.88 8.62
CA ALA A 252 -15.65 5.62 8.88
C ALA A 252 -16.13 6.28 10.18
N LEU A 253 -15.28 6.37 11.21
CA LEU A 253 -15.60 7.07 12.46
C LEU A 253 -15.54 8.59 12.34
N TYR A 254 -14.48 9.13 11.72
CA TYR A 254 -14.15 10.56 11.83
C TYR A 254 -14.00 11.28 10.48
N GLY A 255 -14.29 10.60 9.37
CA GLY A 255 -14.16 11.12 8.02
C GLY A 255 -12.71 11.16 7.53
N ALA A 256 -12.56 10.98 6.21
CA ALA A 256 -11.32 11.15 5.49
C ALA A 256 -10.74 12.56 5.61
N ASN A 257 -9.43 12.67 5.84
CA ASN A 257 -8.74 13.96 5.85
C ASN A 257 -8.35 14.38 4.42
N THR A 258 -9.16 15.22 3.81
CA THR A 258 -8.97 15.70 2.44
C THR A 258 -7.97 16.86 2.30
N GLU A 259 -7.28 17.25 3.38
CA GLU A 259 -6.24 18.28 3.34
C GLU A 259 -4.83 17.71 3.33
N THR A 260 -4.69 16.42 3.65
CA THR A 260 -3.39 15.75 3.72
C THR A 260 -2.81 15.56 2.32
N ARG A 261 -1.60 16.08 2.10
CA ARG A 261 -0.80 15.82 0.89
C ARG A 261 -1.45 16.19 -0.46
N LYS A 262 -2.43 17.10 -0.46
CA LYS A 262 -3.20 17.57 -1.65
C LYS A 262 -2.44 18.19 -2.84
N GLY A 263 -1.12 18.13 -2.88
CA GLY A 263 -0.31 18.55 -4.02
C GLY A 263 0.73 17.47 -4.30
N ASP A 264 1.49 17.63 -5.38
CA ASP A 264 2.35 16.59 -5.93
C ASP A 264 3.31 15.97 -4.88
N THR A 265 3.04 14.72 -4.53
CA THR A 265 3.73 14.01 -3.46
C THR A 265 4.58 12.87 -4.00
N VAL A 266 5.83 12.80 -3.54
CA VAL A 266 6.75 11.69 -3.83
C VAL A 266 6.87 10.80 -2.59
N TYR A 267 6.64 9.50 -2.78
CA TYR A 267 6.76 8.44 -1.78
C TYR A 267 7.96 7.55 -2.09
N GLY A 268 8.67 7.08 -1.05
CA GLY A 268 9.90 6.28 -1.22
C GLY A 268 11.15 7.15 -1.27
N PHE A 269 12.00 6.96 -2.28
CA PHE A 269 13.17 7.81 -2.49
C PHE A 269 12.75 9.22 -2.85
N ASN A 270 13.60 10.21 -2.54
CA ASN A 270 13.34 11.62 -2.83
C ASN A 270 12.02 12.16 -2.25
N SER A 271 11.51 11.51 -1.20
CA SER A 271 10.20 11.84 -0.65
C SER A 271 10.12 13.26 -0.12
N ASN A 272 8.96 13.89 -0.33
CA ASN A 272 8.58 15.19 0.23
C ASN A 272 7.42 15.06 1.26
N THR A 273 7.16 13.84 1.75
CA THR A 273 6.04 13.56 2.67
C THR A 273 6.24 14.11 4.08
N ASP A 274 7.49 14.41 4.45
CA ASP A 274 7.91 14.65 5.84
C ASP A 274 7.43 13.52 6.79
N ARG A 275 7.43 12.27 6.31
CA ARG A 275 7.08 11.07 7.10
C ARG A 275 8.18 10.03 6.98
N ASP A 276 8.71 9.61 8.13
CA ASP A 276 9.78 8.61 8.24
C ASP A 276 9.37 7.27 7.60
N PHE A 277 8.15 6.80 7.86
CA PHE A 277 7.64 5.52 7.36
C PHE A 277 7.34 5.48 5.85
N MET A 278 7.33 6.63 5.17
CA MET A 278 7.13 6.76 3.72
C MET A 278 8.40 7.16 2.97
N THR A 279 9.53 7.32 3.67
CA THR A 279 10.78 7.81 3.08
C THR A 279 11.83 6.70 3.03
N ALA A 280 12.37 6.43 1.84
CA ALA A 280 13.58 5.63 1.67
C ALA A 280 14.80 6.56 1.55
N THR A 281 15.83 6.27 2.33
CA THR A 281 17.06 7.08 2.37
C THR A 281 18.25 6.39 1.69
N ASP A 282 18.17 5.07 1.54
CA ASP A 282 19.18 4.23 0.88
C ASP A 282 18.56 2.89 0.41
N ALA A 283 19.35 2.08 -0.30
CA ALA A 283 18.95 0.79 -0.86
C ALA A 283 18.60 -0.27 0.21
N ASP A 284 18.99 -0.07 1.47
CA ASP A 284 18.71 -0.98 2.59
C ASP A 284 17.44 -0.58 3.35
N SER A 285 16.84 0.57 3.04
CA SER A 285 15.57 1.03 3.59
C SER A 285 14.47 -0.03 3.47
N LYS A 286 13.58 -0.06 4.46
CA LYS A 286 12.47 -1.02 4.55
C LYS A 286 11.18 -0.23 4.60
N LEU A 287 10.48 -0.15 3.47
CA LEU A 287 9.22 0.60 3.37
C LEU A 287 8.06 -0.30 3.79
N ILE A 288 7.27 0.13 4.77
CA ILE A 288 6.02 -0.55 5.18
C ILE A 288 4.97 0.52 5.44
N PHE A 289 4.07 0.73 4.48
CA PHE A 289 3.05 1.76 4.58
C PHE A 289 1.81 1.49 3.73
N SER A 290 0.71 2.14 4.10
CA SER A 290 -0.45 2.33 3.25
C SER A 290 -0.61 3.81 2.96
N VAL A 291 -0.72 4.19 1.69
CA VAL A 291 -0.80 5.59 1.29
C VAL A 291 -2.19 6.13 1.47
N TRP A 292 -2.29 7.25 2.18
CA TRP A 292 -3.42 8.15 2.11
C TRP A 292 -2.96 9.43 1.41
N ASP A 293 -3.56 9.78 0.28
CA ASP A 293 -3.34 11.05 -0.40
C ASP A 293 -4.70 11.66 -0.76
N ALA A 294 -4.84 12.98 -0.64
CA ALA A 294 -6.06 13.70 -0.96
C ALA A 294 -6.05 14.31 -2.37
N GLY A 295 -4.94 14.21 -3.10
CA GLY A 295 -4.83 14.57 -4.52
C GLY A 295 -3.53 15.27 -4.85
N GLY A 296 -3.34 15.61 -6.12
CA GLY A 296 -2.06 16.05 -6.65
C GLY A 296 -1.70 15.16 -7.84
N GLU A 297 -0.47 15.29 -8.33
CA GLU A 297 0.13 14.28 -9.20
C GLU A 297 1.25 13.57 -8.42
N ASP A 298 0.98 12.34 -8.00
CA ASP A 298 1.76 11.64 -7.00
C ASP A 298 2.63 10.54 -7.60
N THR A 299 3.78 10.29 -6.98
CA THR A 299 4.79 9.36 -7.49
C THR A 299 5.25 8.38 -6.43
N PHE A 300 5.20 7.10 -6.77
CA PHE A 300 5.99 6.05 -6.10
C PHE A 300 7.39 6.02 -6.70
N ASP A 301 8.37 6.58 -6.00
CA ASP A 301 9.78 6.56 -6.38
C ASP A 301 10.51 5.47 -5.62
N PHE A 302 10.73 4.33 -6.29
CA PHE A 302 11.45 3.18 -5.76
C PHE A 302 12.80 2.97 -6.46
N SER A 303 13.34 4.04 -7.07
CA SER A 303 14.51 4.03 -7.93
C SER A 303 15.82 3.57 -7.29
N GLY A 304 15.96 3.74 -5.98
CA GLY A 304 17.17 3.35 -5.26
C GLY A 304 17.24 1.86 -4.88
N PHE A 305 16.21 1.07 -5.17
CA PHE A 305 16.23 -0.38 -4.91
C PHE A 305 16.82 -1.17 -6.07
N THR A 306 17.41 -2.33 -5.76
CA THR A 306 18.09 -3.20 -6.74
C THR A 306 17.43 -4.57 -6.87
N GLN A 307 16.48 -4.89 -6.00
CA GLN A 307 15.71 -6.12 -6.07
C GLN A 307 14.60 -5.94 -7.10
N ASN A 308 14.22 -7.01 -7.79
CA ASN A 308 13.02 -7.03 -8.63
C ASN A 308 11.79 -6.67 -7.80
N GLN A 309 11.01 -5.71 -8.29
CA GLN A 309 9.85 -5.13 -7.63
C GLN A 309 8.57 -5.49 -8.38
N ARG A 310 7.45 -5.41 -7.67
CA ARG A 310 6.12 -5.50 -8.27
C ARG A 310 5.30 -4.33 -7.77
N ILE A 311 5.08 -3.33 -8.63
CA ILE A 311 4.45 -2.06 -8.28
C ILE A 311 3.07 -2.01 -8.92
N ASN A 312 2.04 -1.82 -8.10
CA ASN A 312 0.65 -1.74 -8.54
C ASN A 312 0.02 -0.44 -8.02
N LEU A 313 -0.39 0.45 -8.93
CA LEU A 313 -0.95 1.76 -8.63
C LEU A 313 -2.48 1.77 -8.43
N ASN A 314 -3.12 0.60 -8.42
CA ASN A 314 -4.57 0.51 -8.17
C ASN A 314 -4.89 0.66 -6.68
N GLU A 315 -5.98 1.36 -6.36
CA GLU A 315 -6.47 1.49 -5.00
C GLU A 315 -6.72 0.13 -4.33
N GLY A 316 -6.44 0.02 -3.03
CA GLY A 316 -6.58 -1.22 -2.27
C GLY A 316 -5.59 -2.33 -2.63
N ALA A 317 -4.74 -2.15 -3.66
CA ALA A 317 -3.75 -3.12 -4.06
C ALA A 317 -2.49 -3.06 -3.17
N PHE A 318 -1.70 -4.12 -3.27
CA PHE A 318 -0.41 -4.27 -2.59
C PHE A 318 0.73 -4.40 -3.62
N SER A 319 1.90 -3.89 -3.24
CA SER A 319 3.14 -3.91 -4.00
C SER A 319 4.26 -4.61 -3.22
N ASP A 320 5.17 -5.24 -3.95
CA ASP A 320 6.42 -5.83 -3.45
C ASP A 320 7.56 -4.86 -3.73
N VAL A 321 8.10 -4.21 -2.70
CA VAL A 321 9.05 -3.10 -2.84
C VAL A 321 10.29 -3.35 -1.98
N GLY A 322 11.48 -3.10 -2.53
CA GLY A 322 12.74 -3.16 -1.77
C GLY A 322 13.07 -4.53 -1.14
N GLY A 323 12.66 -5.62 -1.81
CA GLY A 323 12.89 -7.00 -1.37
C GLY A 323 11.94 -7.54 -0.28
N LEU A 324 10.89 -6.77 0.06
CA LEU A 324 9.77 -7.22 0.89
C LEU A 324 8.60 -7.71 0.00
N LYS A 325 7.53 -8.19 0.63
CA LYS A 325 6.31 -8.67 -0.06
C LYS A 325 5.06 -8.03 0.51
N GLY A 326 4.22 -7.46 -0.35
CA GLY A 326 2.98 -6.74 -0.05
C GLY A 326 3.14 -5.72 1.09
N ASN A 327 4.24 -4.98 1.07
CA ASN A 327 4.65 -4.05 2.11
C ASN A 327 4.23 -2.60 1.83
N VAL A 328 3.95 -2.28 0.58
CA VAL A 328 3.38 -0.99 0.18
C VAL A 328 1.95 -1.23 -0.31
N SER A 329 1.00 -0.40 0.11
CA SER A 329 -0.39 -0.45 -0.36
C SER A 329 -0.94 0.95 -0.59
N ILE A 330 -2.02 1.06 -1.36
CA ILE A 330 -2.74 2.31 -1.61
C ILE A 330 -4.09 2.22 -0.90
N ALA A 331 -4.44 3.23 -0.08
CA ALA A 331 -5.74 3.25 0.59
C ALA A 331 -6.89 3.36 -0.42
N ARG A 332 -8.08 2.92 -0.02
CA ARG A 332 -9.29 3.03 -0.83
C ARG A 332 -9.64 4.51 -1.06
N GLY A 333 -9.96 4.86 -2.31
CA GLY A 333 -10.27 6.21 -2.76
C GLY A 333 -9.07 7.07 -3.12
N VAL A 334 -7.85 6.52 -3.07
CA VAL A 334 -6.61 7.24 -3.42
C VAL A 334 -6.18 6.86 -4.84
N VAL A 335 -5.76 7.87 -5.60
CA VAL A 335 -5.12 7.71 -6.92
C VAL A 335 -3.64 8.07 -6.76
N ILE A 336 -2.76 7.26 -7.34
CA ILE A 336 -1.34 7.56 -7.48
C ILE A 336 -1.04 7.47 -8.98
N GLU A 337 -0.52 8.54 -9.56
CA GLU A 337 -0.40 8.67 -11.00
C GLU A 337 0.89 8.02 -11.53
N ASN A 338 1.97 8.05 -10.76
CA ASN A 338 3.30 7.78 -11.30
C ASN A 338 4.05 6.70 -10.52
N ALA A 339 4.89 5.94 -11.23
CA ALA A 339 5.81 4.97 -10.62
C ALA A 339 7.18 5.01 -11.29
N ILE A 340 8.23 4.89 -10.47
CA ILE A 340 9.62 4.74 -10.89
C ILE A 340 10.15 3.46 -10.24
N GLY A 341 10.42 2.46 -11.07
CA GLY A 341 11.12 1.22 -10.70
C GLY A 341 12.60 1.47 -10.42
N GLY A 342 13.30 0.39 -10.07
CA GLY A 342 14.67 0.38 -9.60
C GLY A 342 15.66 -0.06 -10.67
N SER A 343 16.68 -0.80 -10.24
CA SER A 343 17.67 -1.41 -11.13
C SER A 343 17.48 -2.93 -11.32
N GLY A 344 16.37 -3.49 -10.84
CA GLY A 344 16.01 -4.90 -10.97
C GLY A 344 15.06 -5.11 -12.14
N ASP A 345 14.71 -6.36 -12.48
CA ASP A 345 13.66 -6.61 -13.47
C ASP A 345 12.28 -6.44 -12.80
N ASP A 346 11.67 -5.28 -12.99
CA ASP A 346 10.46 -4.85 -12.29
C ASP A 346 9.18 -5.11 -13.08
N ILE A 347 8.06 -5.29 -12.37
CA ILE A 347 6.72 -5.33 -12.98
C ILE A 347 5.96 -4.12 -12.47
N ILE A 348 5.55 -3.24 -13.38
CA ILE A 348 4.84 -2.00 -13.06
C ILE A 348 3.46 -2.02 -13.72
N VAL A 349 2.43 -1.89 -12.90
CA VAL A 349 1.02 -1.84 -13.29
C VAL A 349 0.45 -0.50 -12.87
N GLY A 350 0.03 0.30 -13.85
CA GLY A 350 -0.73 1.54 -13.65
C GLY A 350 -2.19 1.28 -13.26
N ASN A 351 -3.01 2.32 -13.35
CA ASN A 351 -4.42 2.30 -12.96
C ASN A 351 -5.33 2.80 -14.10
N SER A 352 -6.34 3.61 -13.79
CA SER A 352 -7.29 4.14 -14.76
C SER A 352 -7.12 5.63 -15.05
N ALA A 353 -6.16 6.27 -14.40
CA ALA A 353 -5.74 7.64 -14.66
C ALA A 353 -4.54 7.63 -15.63
N ASP A 354 -4.23 8.79 -16.22
CA ASP A 354 -3.03 8.94 -17.03
C ASP A 354 -1.79 8.75 -16.14
N ASN A 355 -0.98 7.72 -16.42
CA ASN A 355 0.18 7.38 -15.61
C ASN A 355 1.52 7.72 -16.27
N THR A 356 2.50 8.14 -15.47
CA THR A 356 3.92 8.16 -15.87
C THR A 356 4.65 6.97 -15.24
N LEU A 357 4.98 5.97 -16.05
CA LEU A 357 5.62 4.73 -15.59
C LEU A 357 7.04 4.63 -16.14
N LYS A 358 8.02 4.45 -15.26
CA LYS A 358 9.44 4.32 -15.62
C LYS A 358 9.99 3.02 -15.03
N GLY A 359 10.41 2.09 -15.87
CA GLY A 359 11.02 0.81 -15.47
C GLY A 359 12.34 1.05 -14.73
N GLY A 360 13.28 1.72 -15.40
CA GLY A 360 14.56 2.10 -14.82
C GLY A 360 15.69 1.36 -15.51
N ALA A 361 16.40 0.51 -14.79
CA ALA A 361 17.33 -0.43 -15.40
C ALA A 361 16.90 -1.85 -15.06
N GLY A 362 17.12 -2.81 -15.95
CA GLY A 362 16.55 -4.15 -15.80
C GLY A 362 15.71 -4.49 -17.01
N ASN A 363 15.14 -5.69 -17.06
CA ASN A 363 14.20 -6.07 -18.11
C ASN A 363 12.78 -5.91 -17.55
N ASP A 364 12.20 -4.75 -17.73
CA ASP A 364 10.98 -4.36 -17.03
C ASP A 364 9.73 -4.76 -17.81
N VAL A 365 8.65 -5.07 -17.09
CA VAL A 365 7.31 -5.30 -17.66
C VAL A 365 6.40 -4.16 -17.23
N ILE A 366 5.94 -3.37 -18.20
CA ILE A 366 5.15 -2.17 -17.95
C ILE A 366 3.76 -2.34 -18.57
N TYR A 367 2.74 -2.14 -17.76
CA TYR A 367 1.34 -2.15 -18.16
C TYR A 367 0.68 -0.84 -17.68
N GLY A 368 0.36 0.04 -18.63
CA GLY A 368 -0.25 1.36 -18.35
C GLY A 368 -1.63 1.22 -17.71
N GLY A 369 -2.50 0.46 -18.35
CA GLY A 369 -3.89 0.31 -17.91
C GLY A 369 -4.81 1.14 -18.78
N LEU A 370 -5.78 1.83 -18.19
CA LEU A 370 -6.60 2.79 -18.94
C LEU A 370 -6.03 4.18 -18.72
N GLY A 371 -6.07 5.03 -19.74
CA GLY A 371 -5.53 6.37 -19.65
C GLY A 371 -4.76 6.70 -20.92
N GLY A 372 -4.19 7.89 -20.98
CA GLY A 372 -3.16 8.27 -21.95
C GLY A 372 -1.81 8.18 -21.29
N ASP A 373 -1.25 6.98 -21.22
CA ASP A 373 -0.10 6.72 -20.37
C ASP A 373 1.22 7.13 -21.02
N HIS A 374 2.17 7.55 -20.20
CA HIS A 374 3.54 7.85 -20.60
C HIS A 374 4.50 6.81 -20.03
N LEU A 375 5.11 6.03 -20.91
CA LEU A 375 5.85 4.81 -20.59
C LEU A 375 7.32 4.95 -20.99
N TRP A 376 8.22 4.64 -20.06
CA TRP A 376 9.66 4.52 -20.30
C TRP A 376 10.14 3.16 -19.80
N GLY A 377 10.73 2.36 -20.69
CA GLY A 377 11.40 1.12 -20.30
C GLY A 377 12.68 1.45 -19.53
N GLY A 378 13.49 2.32 -20.12
CA GLY A 378 14.80 2.67 -19.61
C GLY A 378 15.89 1.80 -20.22
N ALA A 379 16.75 1.23 -19.38
CA ALA A 379 17.89 0.45 -19.82
C ALA A 379 17.65 -1.06 -19.62
N GLY A 380 17.50 -1.79 -20.71
CA GLY A 380 17.40 -3.24 -20.70
C GLY A 380 16.53 -3.72 -21.85
N LYS A 381 15.83 -4.84 -21.66
CA LYS A 381 14.88 -5.36 -22.64
C LYS A 381 13.49 -5.30 -22.07
N ASP A 382 12.81 -4.21 -22.36
CA ASP A 382 11.57 -3.87 -21.68
C ASP A 382 10.37 -4.36 -22.49
N THR A 383 9.27 -4.66 -21.80
CA THR A 383 8.04 -5.15 -22.42
C THR A 383 6.85 -4.29 -22.02
N PHE A 384 6.23 -3.65 -23.01
CA PHE A 384 5.02 -2.86 -22.86
C PHE A 384 3.80 -3.73 -23.20
N VAL A 385 2.92 -3.95 -22.23
CA VAL A 385 1.81 -4.91 -22.33
C VAL A 385 0.49 -4.19 -22.60
N TYR A 386 -0.30 -4.71 -23.54
CA TYR A 386 -1.69 -4.30 -23.77
C TYR A 386 -2.63 -5.51 -23.81
N LEU A 387 -3.78 -5.42 -23.12
CA LEU A 387 -4.76 -6.49 -22.96
C LEU A 387 -6.14 -6.15 -23.55
N ASP A 388 -6.51 -4.89 -23.71
CA ASP A 388 -7.82 -4.48 -24.21
C ASP A 388 -7.77 -3.22 -25.08
N GLY A 389 -8.62 -3.15 -26.11
CA GLY A 389 -8.65 -2.03 -27.04
C GLY A 389 -9.05 -0.67 -26.44
N LYS A 390 -9.46 -0.62 -25.17
CA LYS A 390 -9.77 0.63 -24.45
C LYS A 390 -8.57 1.24 -23.73
N GLU A 391 -7.45 0.53 -23.66
CA GLU A 391 -6.28 0.95 -22.89
C GLU A 391 -5.57 2.14 -23.52
N SER A 392 -5.58 2.25 -24.85
CA SER A 392 -4.89 3.33 -25.57
C SER A 392 -5.72 3.87 -26.71
N LEU A 393 -6.65 4.79 -26.40
CA LEU A 393 -7.59 5.35 -27.36
C LEU A 393 -6.96 6.51 -28.13
N LYS A 394 -7.29 6.65 -29.42
CA LYS A 394 -6.70 7.68 -30.30
C LYS A 394 -6.85 9.14 -29.83
N ASP A 395 -7.86 9.46 -29.05
CA ASP A 395 -8.06 10.79 -28.47
C ASP A 395 -7.19 11.05 -27.24
N ASN A 396 -6.74 10.00 -26.55
CA ASN A 396 -5.78 10.05 -25.46
C ASN A 396 -4.81 8.85 -25.54
N PRO A 397 -3.91 8.83 -26.55
CA PRO A 397 -3.07 7.66 -26.81
C PRO A 397 -1.89 7.61 -25.86
N ASP A 398 -1.40 6.39 -25.63
CA ASP A 398 -0.19 6.15 -24.88
C ASP A 398 1.03 6.61 -25.68
N TRP A 399 2.07 6.92 -24.94
CA TRP A 399 3.39 7.22 -25.46
C TRP A 399 4.43 6.29 -24.85
N ILE A 400 5.10 5.50 -25.69
CA ILE A 400 6.35 4.84 -25.34
C ILE A 400 7.50 5.76 -25.77
N HIS A 401 8.28 6.25 -24.82
CA HIS A 401 9.20 7.38 -25.03
C HIS A 401 10.63 6.99 -25.42
N ASP A 402 11.04 5.73 -25.22
CA ASP A 402 12.43 5.30 -25.36
C ASP A 402 12.60 3.93 -26.01
N PHE A 403 11.67 3.53 -26.88
CA PHE A 403 11.65 2.20 -27.50
C PHE A 403 12.89 1.89 -28.35
N VAL A 404 13.56 0.79 -28.05
CA VAL A 404 14.74 0.27 -28.77
C VAL A 404 14.37 -1.01 -29.54
N SER A 405 14.25 -0.90 -30.86
CA SER A 405 14.00 -2.04 -31.74
C SER A 405 15.07 -3.12 -31.63
N GLY A 406 14.64 -4.39 -31.54
CA GLY A 406 15.49 -5.55 -31.33
C GLY A 406 15.82 -5.85 -29.86
N GLU A 407 15.53 -4.92 -28.96
CA GLU A 407 15.68 -5.08 -27.51
C GLU A 407 14.32 -5.15 -26.83
N ASP A 408 13.51 -4.10 -26.98
CA ASP A 408 12.20 -3.96 -26.36
C ASP A 408 11.09 -4.70 -27.13
N LYS A 409 9.96 -4.91 -26.44
CA LYS A 409 8.79 -5.60 -26.95
C LYS A 409 7.50 -4.86 -26.67
N ILE A 410 6.55 -4.99 -27.59
CA ILE A 410 5.14 -4.70 -27.36
C ILE A 410 4.39 -6.04 -27.32
N ASP A 411 3.79 -6.35 -26.18
CA ASP A 411 3.06 -7.60 -25.94
C ASP A 411 1.56 -7.40 -26.14
N LEU A 412 1.05 -7.98 -27.23
CA LEU A 412 -0.36 -8.03 -27.61
C LEU A 412 -0.89 -9.48 -27.60
N SER A 413 -0.18 -10.43 -26.98
CA SER A 413 -0.47 -11.87 -27.08
C SER A 413 -1.82 -12.30 -26.50
N GLN A 414 -2.41 -11.46 -25.66
CA GLN A 414 -3.77 -11.63 -25.15
C GLN A 414 -4.65 -10.41 -25.36
N PHE A 415 -4.29 -9.55 -26.32
CA PHE A 415 -5.01 -8.34 -26.63
C PHE A 415 -6.42 -8.63 -27.15
N ASN A 416 -7.42 -8.11 -26.46
CA ASN A 416 -8.81 -8.17 -26.86
C ASN A 416 -9.20 -6.93 -27.66
N PHE A 417 -9.25 -7.08 -28.99
CA PHE A 417 -9.68 -6.03 -29.91
C PHE A 417 -11.20 -6.04 -30.19
N GLY A 418 -12.01 -6.74 -29.39
CA GLY A 418 -13.48 -6.77 -29.54
C GLY A 418 -14.00 -7.53 -30.77
N GLY A 419 -13.13 -8.26 -31.48
CA GLY A 419 -13.44 -9.01 -32.69
C GLY A 419 -13.16 -10.52 -32.59
N LYS A 420 -13.21 -11.21 -33.73
CA LYS A 420 -12.78 -12.62 -33.86
C LYS A 420 -11.60 -12.70 -34.83
N GLY A 421 -10.65 -13.58 -34.56
CA GLY A 421 -9.47 -13.81 -35.39
C GLY A 421 -8.19 -13.42 -34.66
N ASP A 422 -7.11 -13.34 -35.42
CA ASP A 422 -5.77 -13.01 -34.91
C ASP A 422 -5.37 -11.61 -35.35
N LEU A 423 -4.42 -10.99 -34.63
CA LEU A 423 -3.82 -9.73 -35.05
C LEU A 423 -3.02 -9.93 -36.34
N LYS A 424 -3.09 -8.95 -37.25
CA LYS A 424 -2.42 -9.00 -38.55
C LYS A 424 -1.83 -7.66 -38.94
N PHE A 425 -0.51 -7.61 -39.07
CA PHE A 425 0.19 -6.47 -39.64
C PHE A 425 -0.16 -6.28 -41.13
N VAL A 426 -0.46 -5.04 -41.50
CA VAL A 426 -0.86 -4.64 -42.86
C VAL A 426 -0.20 -3.32 -43.25
N ASP A 427 -0.04 -3.09 -44.56
CA ASP A 427 0.45 -1.80 -45.10
C ASP A 427 -0.67 -0.74 -45.23
N SER A 428 -1.93 -1.17 -45.13
CA SER A 428 -3.11 -0.30 -45.17
C SER A 428 -4.34 -1.03 -44.61
N PHE A 429 -5.22 -0.33 -43.91
CA PHE A 429 -6.47 -0.91 -43.41
C PHE A 429 -7.43 -1.29 -44.55
N SER A 430 -7.97 -2.50 -44.48
CA SER A 430 -9.10 -2.96 -45.30
C SER A 430 -10.44 -2.80 -44.60
N GLY A 431 -10.43 -2.39 -43.32
CA GLY A 431 -11.61 -2.23 -42.47
C GLY A 431 -11.97 -3.50 -41.70
N LYS A 432 -11.03 -4.43 -41.54
CA LYS A 432 -11.21 -5.63 -40.73
C LYS A 432 -10.62 -5.42 -39.34
N ALA A 433 -11.38 -5.82 -38.33
CA ALA A 433 -10.89 -5.85 -36.96
C ALA A 433 -9.64 -6.75 -36.83
N GLY A 434 -8.69 -6.33 -35.99
CA GLY A 434 -7.42 -7.01 -35.75
C GLY A 434 -6.31 -6.64 -36.75
N GLU A 435 -6.57 -5.77 -37.72
CA GLU A 435 -5.50 -5.20 -38.55
C GLU A 435 -4.63 -4.24 -37.73
N VAL A 436 -3.31 -4.40 -37.82
CA VAL A 436 -2.30 -3.55 -37.16
C VAL A 436 -1.53 -2.79 -38.25
N LEU A 437 -1.44 -1.48 -38.11
CA LEU A 437 -0.74 -0.59 -39.05
C LEU A 437 0.33 0.21 -38.31
N LEU A 438 1.57 0.15 -38.80
CA LEU A 438 2.68 0.96 -38.30
C LEU A 438 2.95 2.09 -39.29
N THR A 439 2.89 3.34 -38.83
CA THR A 439 3.21 4.53 -39.64
C THR A 439 4.37 5.28 -39.01
N TYR A 440 5.55 5.17 -39.60
CA TYR A 440 6.76 5.84 -39.12
C TYR A 440 6.95 7.22 -39.73
N ASN A 441 7.28 8.21 -38.89
CA ASN A 441 7.66 9.56 -39.28
C ASN A 441 9.13 9.83 -38.93
N GLU A 442 10.00 9.76 -39.95
CA GLU A 442 11.44 10.02 -39.86
C GLU A 442 11.80 11.40 -39.27
N SER A 443 10.94 12.41 -39.42
CA SER A 443 11.25 13.77 -38.95
C SER A 443 11.09 13.95 -37.44
N THR A 444 10.22 13.15 -36.83
CA THR A 444 9.95 13.17 -35.38
C THR A 444 10.47 11.94 -34.67
N ASP A 445 10.94 10.94 -35.43
CA ASP A 445 11.29 9.61 -34.93
C ASP A 445 10.15 8.93 -34.17
N VAL A 446 8.92 9.10 -34.67
CA VAL A 446 7.70 8.55 -34.05
C VAL A 446 7.04 7.56 -34.99
N THR A 447 6.73 6.38 -34.47
CA THR A 447 5.84 5.40 -35.09
C THR A 447 4.47 5.48 -34.43
N ASP A 448 3.44 5.74 -35.23
CA ASP A 448 2.05 5.52 -34.82
C ASP A 448 1.69 4.04 -35.07
N MET A 449 1.45 3.29 -33.99
CA MET A 449 0.89 1.94 -34.04
C MET A 449 -0.62 2.01 -33.88
N SER A 450 -1.37 1.78 -34.95
CA SER A 450 -2.83 1.76 -34.94
C SER A 450 -3.37 0.34 -35.06
N ILE A 451 -4.42 0.02 -34.29
CA ILE A 451 -5.14 -1.26 -34.40
C ILE A 451 -6.61 -0.99 -34.73
N SER A 452 -7.11 -1.61 -35.81
CA SER A 452 -8.54 -1.59 -36.12
C SER A 452 -9.29 -2.48 -35.14
N LEU A 453 -10.17 -1.87 -34.34
CA LEU A 453 -10.97 -2.57 -33.35
C LEU A 453 -12.28 -3.12 -33.97
N GLY A 454 -12.89 -4.09 -33.29
CA GLY A 454 -14.13 -4.75 -33.69
C GLY A 454 -15.22 -4.69 -32.63
N GLY A 455 -16.41 -5.16 -32.99
CA GLY A 455 -17.54 -5.27 -32.05
C GLY A 455 -18.01 -3.91 -31.55
N GLU A 456 -18.19 -3.77 -30.24
CA GLU A 456 -18.58 -2.51 -29.58
C GLU A 456 -17.49 -1.44 -29.65
N LEU A 457 -16.27 -1.80 -30.06
CA LEU A 457 -15.12 -0.90 -30.19
C LEU A 457 -14.88 -0.42 -31.63
N ALA A 458 -15.71 -0.84 -32.60
CA ALA A 458 -15.44 -0.61 -34.03
C ALA A 458 -15.39 0.87 -34.46
N ASP A 459 -16.00 1.78 -33.70
CA ASP A 459 -15.97 3.22 -33.95
C ASP A 459 -14.76 3.92 -33.30
N ASN A 460 -13.94 3.17 -32.55
CA ASN A 460 -12.74 3.66 -31.88
C ASN A 460 -11.48 3.03 -32.49
N ASP A 461 -10.48 3.87 -32.74
CA ASP A 461 -9.17 3.41 -33.18
C ASP A 461 -8.25 3.32 -31.93
N PHE A 462 -7.65 2.16 -31.70
CA PHE A 462 -6.55 2.03 -30.73
C PHE A 462 -5.27 2.61 -31.33
N LEU A 463 -4.54 3.42 -30.57
CA LEU A 463 -3.32 4.09 -31.03
C LEU A 463 -2.29 4.16 -29.90
N VAL A 464 -1.10 3.64 -30.16
CA VAL A 464 0.09 3.90 -29.34
C VAL A 464 1.08 4.71 -30.15
N LYS A 465 1.65 5.75 -29.54
CA LYS A 465 2.73 6.56 -30.10
C LYS A 465 4.06 6.08 -29.56
N ILE A 466 4.99 5.79 -30.45
CA ILE A 466 6.24 5.13 -30.08
C ILE A 466 7.38 6.00 -30.59
N ILE A 467 8.20 6.55 -29.70
CA ILE A 467 9.46 7.17 -30.09
C ILE A 467 10.44 6.03 -30.38
N GLY A 468 10.78 5.88 -31.66
CA GLY A 468 11.48 4.72 -32.20
C GLY A 468 10.72 4.02 -33.33
N GLN A 469 11.32 2.97 -33.87
CA GLN A 469 10.83 2.26 -35.07
C GLN A 469 10.75 0.74 -34.83
N PRO A 470 9.67 0.23 -34.22
CA PRO A 470 9.49 -1.20 -33.99
C PRO A 470 9.31 -1.97 -35.31
N SER A 471 9.84 -3.20 -35.37
CA SER A 471 9.71 -4.14 -36.50
C SER A 471 8.71 -5.25 -36.17
N PRO A 472 7.71 -5.52 -37.02
CA PRO A 472 6.72 -6.59 -36.82
C PRO A 472 7.32 -7.98 -36.52
N GLU A 473 8.48 -8.29 -37.08
CA GLU A 473 9.12 -9.61 -36.98
C GLU A 473 9.93 -9.80 -35.69
N ALA A 474 10.34 -8.69 -35.07
CA ALA A 474 11.26 -8.73 -33.94
C ALA A 474 10.61 -8.22 -32.66
N ASP A 475 9.76 -7.21 -32.72
CA ASP A 475 9.47 -6.35 -31.56
C ASP A 475 8.07 -6.57 -30.97
N PHE A 476 7.35 -7.58 -31.45
CA PHE A 476 5.99 -7.87 -31.03
C PHE A 476 5.84 -9.30 -30.53
N ILE A 477 5.00 -9.46 -29.51
CA ILE A 477 4.53 -10.75 -28.99
C ILE A 477 3.02 -10.79 -29.28
N VAL A 478 2.56 -11.67 -30.18
CA VAL A 478 1.16 -11.73 -30.68
C VAL A 478 0.56 -13.12 -30.64
#